data_AF-A0A1A0HEJ9-F1
#
_entry.id   AF-A0A1A0HEJ9-F1
#
_cell.length_a   1.000
_cell.length_b   1.000
_cell.length_c   1.000
_cell.angle_alpha   90.00
_cell.angle_beta   90.00
_cell.angle_gamma   90.00
#
_symmetry.space_group_name_H-M   'P 1'
#
loop_
_entity.id
_entity.type
_entity.pdbx_description
1 polymer ?
#
loop_
_entity_poly.entity_id
_entity_poly.type
_entity_poly.pdbx_seq_one_letter_code
_entity_poly.pdbx_strand_id
1 'polypeptide(L)'
;MDSYLLESSAPEHVMADDYQLALKIFMNKDIVRSFGMVSKLQPAAFRNLDRGLISEELFLKITTLYLTEVGLLLDPQVVPEASLNIQDRQQLVESLQKHVVVDQMAHLYGALADAPLNLLFHIFLLYYTSRDALQAGTDGSVLQQFSDTYHALEFQGRQEDRFLKRWFDMYVLNVLPDAGDFATAFAIAESNTVFGGALAVAKLKEVQRLKTQQEQARKKAQKELHAREARARAAEQEQERIDARERSLKYRSMQQIRAEQQSQEPPSSAGGPGDAPAAALTLQRIRERLRCYYVLSKNGVKTHSPVLLAVVVLLLICGLLLRRRKINFRQRVKETLRMAFKVTYL
;
A
#
# COMPACT_ATOMS: atom_id res chain seq x y z
N MET A 1 28.66 -26.78 26.54
CA MET A 1 28.18 -25.44 26.95
C MET A 1 26.71 -25.58 27.23
N ASP A 2 26.41 -25.87 28.49
CA ASP A 2 25.07 -26.14 28.98
C ASP A 2 24.31 -24.81 29.10
N SER A 3 23.39 -24.59 28.16
CA SER A 3 22.42 -23.52 28.25
C SER A 3 21.42 -23.89 29.33
N TYR A 4 21.43 -23.13 30.42
CA TYR A 4 20.37 -23.12 31.43
C TYR A 4 19.05 -22.74 30.75
N LEU A 5 18.36 -23.73 30.20
CA LEU A 5 16.91 -23.68 30.01
C LEU A 5 16.29 -23.61 31.40
N LEU A 6 16.17 -22.39 31.93
CA LEU A 6 15.23 -22.09 33.00
C LEU A 6 13.87 -22.55 32.49
N GLU A 7 13.48 -23.75 32.89
CA GLU A 7 12.12 -24.27 32.79
C GLU A 7 11.23 -23.38 33.66
N SER A 8 10.87 -22.22 33.12
CA SER A 8 9.92 -21.32 33.76
C SER A 8 8.52 -21.93 33.61
N SER A 9 8.19 -22.87 34.49
CA SER A 9 6.81 -23.22 34.78
C SER A 9 6.23 -22.09 35.64
N ALA A 10 5.92 -20.96 34.99
CA ALA A 10 5.19 -19.88 35.65
C ALA A 10 3.84 -20.43 36.15
N PRO A 11 3.47 -20.21 37.42
CA PRO A 11 2.18 -20.66 37.94
C PRO A 11 1.02 -20.08 37.12
N GLU A 12 -0.06 -20.84 36.97
CA GLU A 12 -1.24 -20.43 36.17
C GLU A 12 -1.77 -19.04 36.54
N HIS A 13 -1.80 -18.71 37.83
CA HIS A 13 -2.26 -17.39 38.31
C HIS A 13 -1.39 -16.23 37.80
N VAL A 14 -0.07 -16.42 37.74
CA VAL A 14 0.86 -15.39 37.22
C VAL A 14 0.59 -15.16 35.74
N MET A 15 0.38 -16.25 34.98
CA MET A 15 0.07 -16.16 33.56
C MET A 15 -1.29 -15.50 33.29
N ALA A 16 -2.27 -15.76 34.16
CA ALA A 16 -3.57 -15.10 34.10
C ALA A 16 -3.46 -13.60 34.38
N ASP A 17 -2.68 -13.19 35.38
CA ASP A 17 -2.45 -11.78 35.69
C ASP A 17 -1.70 -11.05 34.56
N ASP A 18 -0.67 -11.67 34.00
CA ASP A 18 0.06 -11.15 32.84
C ASP A 18 -0.85 -11.00 31.61
N TYR A 19 -1.73 -11.98 31.38
CA TYR A 19 -2.74 -11.90 30.33
C TYR A 19 -3.72 -10.74 30.56
N GLN A 20 -4.23 -10.55 31.77
CA GLN A 20 -5.16 -9.45 32.07
C GLN A 20 -4.49 -8.09 31.89
N LEU A 21 -3.22 -7.96 32.26
CA LEU A 21 -2.46 -6.74 32.04
C LEU A 21 -2.26 -6.47 30.55
N ALA A 22 -1.84 -7.48 29.76
CA ALA A 22 -1.71 -7.35 28.31
C ALA A 22 -3.06 -6.95 27.67
N LEU A 23 -4.14 -7.65 28.01
CA LEU A 23 -5.48 -7.34 27.52
C LEU A 23 -5.91 -5.90 27.84
N LYS A 24 -5.64 -5.42 29.06
CA LYS A 24 -5.95 -4.04 29.45
C LYS A 24 -5.17 -3.02 28.62
N ILE A 25 -3.89 -3.28 28.35
CA ILE A 25 -3.04 -2.43 27.51
C ILE A 25 -3.56 -2.44 26.05
N PHE A 26 -3.92 -3.62 25.54
CA PHE A 26 -4.54 -3.77 24.22
C PHE A 26 -5.85 -3.00 24.09
N MET A 27 -6.74 -3.07 25.09
CA MET A 27 -8.00 -2.32 25.13
C MET A 27 -7.79 -0.81 25.16
N ASN A 28 -6.66 -0.36 25.72
CA ASN A 28 -6.23 1.04 25.68
C ASN A 28 -5.54 1.44 24.36
N LYS A 29 -5.54 0.55 23.35
CA LYS A 29 -4.98 0.73 22.00
C LYS A 29 -3.46 0.86 21.95
N ASP A 30 -2.74 0.49 23.00
CA ASP A 30 -1.27 0.42 23.00
C ASP A 30 -0.82 -0.98 22.54
N ILE A 31 -1.02 -1.25 21.24
CA ILE A 31 -0.84 -2.58 20.66
C ILE A 31 0.62 -3.04 20.76
N VAL A 32 1.59 -2.16 20.51
CA VAL A 32 3.02 -2.53 20.53
C VAL A 32 3.45 -2.98 21.93
N ARG A 33 2.99 -2.27 22.97
CA ARG A 33 3.29 -2.65 24.35
C ARG A 33 2.60 -3.94 24.76
N SER A 34 1.32 -4.11 24.42
CA SER A 34 0.60 -5.36 24.67
C SER A 34 1.29 -6.53 23.98
N PHE A 35 1.72 -6.32 22.74
CA PHE A 35 2.39 -7.33 21.94
C PHE A 35 3.71 -7.76 22.53
N GLY A 36 4.50 -6.81 23.05
CA GLY A 36 5.74 -7.10 23.77
C GLY A 36 5.55 -7.99 25.00
N MET A 37 4.35 -8.02 25.58
CA MET A 37 3.99 -8.93 26.68
C MET A 37 3.48 -10.26 26.14
N VAL A 38 2.46 -10.24 25.28
CA VAL A 38 1.78 -11.46 24.84
C VAL A 38 2.67 -12.34 23.95
N SER A 39 3.61 -11.76 23.21
CA SER A 39 4.61 -12.51 22.41
C SER A 39 5.57 -13.35 23.26
N LYS A 40 5.78 -12.96 24.53
CA LYS A 40 6.55 -13.75 25.50
C LYS A 40 5.68 -14.76 26.23
N LEU A 41 4.42 -14.40 26.46
CA LEU A 41 3.46 -15.22 27.19
C LEU A 41 2.98 -16.42 26.36
N GLN A 42 2.74 -16.26 25.06
CA GLN A 42 2.19 -17.34 24.22
C GLN A 42 3.11 -18.58 24.13
N PRO A 43 4.43 -18.47 23.92
CA PRO A 43 5.31 -19.63 23.93
C PRO A 43 5.38 -20.33 25.29
N ALA A 44 5.27 -19.56 26.38
CA ALA A 44 5.19 -20.14 27.73
C ALA A 44 3.86 -20.86 27.95
N ALA A 45 2.75 -20.30 27.47
CA ALA A 45 1.42 -20.90 27.58
C ALA A 45 1.35 -22.22 26.81
N PHE A 46 1.94 -22.27 25.62
CA PHE A 46 2.07 -23.49 24.84
C PHE A 46 2.76 -24.62 25.63
N ARG A 47 3.97 -24.36 26.16
CA ARG A 47 4.73 -25.36 26.92
C ARG A 47 4.02 -25.80 28.20
N ASN A 48 3.34 -24.89 28.87
CA ASN A 48 2.63 -25.21 30.11
C ASN A 48 1.33 -25.99 29.82
N LEU A 49 0.63 -25.72 28.72
CA LEU A 49 -0.54 -26.51 28.33
C LEU A 49 -0.15 -27.94 27.96
N ASP A 50 0.91 -28.09 27.16
CA ASP A 50 1.47 -29.40 26.76
C ASP A 50 1.83 -30.28 27.99
N ARG A 51 2.30 -29.63 29.07
CA ARG A 51 2.61 -30.28 30.34
C ARG A 51 1.41 -30.44 31.30
N GLY A 52 0.22 -29.96 30.92
CA GLY A 52 -0.97 -29.97 31.76
C GLY A 52 -0.91 -29.04 32.99
N LEU A 53 -0.10 -27.97 32.93
CA LEU A 53 0.14 -27.03 34.04
C LEU A 53 -0.76 -25.80 34.03
N ILE A 54 -1.50 -25.57 32.93
CA ILE A 54 -2.51 -24.51 32.82
C ILE A 54 -3.78 -25.07 32.18
N SER A 55 -4.90 -24.41 32.43
CA SER A 55 -6.17 -24.71 31.76
C SER A 55 -6.13 -24.37 30.26
N GLU A 56 -6.85 -25.16 29.46
CA GLU A 56 -7.07 -24.89 28.04
C GLU A 56 -7.76 -23.53 27.83
N GLU A 57 -8.68 -23.15 28.71
CA GLU A 57 -9.36 -21.86 28.64
C GLU A 57 -8.36 -20.67 28.69
N LEU A 58 -7.38 -20.72 29.61
CA LEU A 58 -6.37 -19.67 29.70
C LEU A 58 -5.45 -19.67 28.48
N PHE A 59 -5.03 -20.84 28.02
CA PHE A 59 -4.24 -20.98 26.79
C PHE A 59 -4.95 -20.37 25.58
N LEU A 60 -6.25 -20.66 25.42
CA LEU A 60 -7.07 -20.13 24.32
C LEU A 60 -7.16 -18.60 24.37
N LYS A 61 -7.33 -18.02 25.56
CA LYS A 61 -7.35 -16.56 25.76
C LYS A 61 -6.03 -15.91 25.34
N ILE A 62 -4.90 -16.42 25.84
CA ILE A 62 -3.56 -15.91 25.54
C ILE A 62 -3.27 -16.01 24.05
N THR A 63 -3.50 -17.18 23.46
CA THR A 63 -3.19 -17.43 22.05
C THR A 63 -4.10 -16.63 21.13
N THR A 64 -5.38 -16.49 21.44
CA THR A 64 -6.30 -15.64 20.66
C THR A 64 -5.87 -14.18 20.65
N LEU A 65 -5.46 -13.62 21.80
CA LEU A 65 -4.94 -12.26 21.87
C LEU A 65 -3.66 -12.11 21.04
N TYR A 66 -2.73 -13.05 21.17
CA TYR A 66 -1.50 -13.09 20.38
C TYR A 66 -1.79 -13.07 18.87
N LEU A 67 -2.64 -13.98 18.36
CA LEU A 67 -2.97 -14.06 16.93
C LEU A 67 -3.64 -12.77 16.42
N THR A 68 -4.52 -12.19 17.25
CA THR A 68 -5.20 -10.93 16.93
C THR A 68 -4.20 -9.79 16.79
N GLU A 69 -3.27 -9.67 17.72
CA GLU A 69 -2.25 -8.60 17.69
C GLU A 69 -1.25 -8.79 16.55
N VAL A 70 -0.84 -10.03 16.25
CA VAL A 70 0.00 -10.31 15.07
C VAL A 70 -0.72 -9.84 13.79
N GLY A 71 -2.01 -10.15 13.63
CA GLY A 71 -2.77 -9.71 12.47
C GLY A 71 -2.87 -8.19 12.34
N LEU A 72 -3.06 -7.49 13.47
CA LEU A 72 -3.11 -6.02 13.49
C LEU A 72 -1.76 -5.36 13.18
N LEU A 73 -0.65 -5.98 13.61
CA LEU A 73 0.70 -5.44 13.40
C LEU A 73 1.25 -5.73 11.99
N LEU A 74 0.75 -6.77 11.33
CA LEU A 74 1.14 -7.12 9.96
C LEU A 74 0.36 -6.34 8.89
N ASP A 75 -0.84 -5.84 9.23
CA ASP A 75 -1.66 -5.00 8.33
C ASP A 75 -1.47 -3.48 8.62
N PRO A 76 -0.64 -2.77 7.84
CA PRO A 76 -0.37 -1.34 8.05
C PRO A 76 -1.58 -0.44 7.77
N GLN A 77 -2.67 -0.96 7.17
CA GLN A 77 -3.86 -0.17 6.87
C GLN A 77 -4.80 -0.04 8.08
N VAL A 78 -4.75 -0.99 9.02
CA VAL A 78 -5.71 -1.07 10.13
C VAL A 78 -5.29 -0.19 11.30
N VAL A 79 -4.01 -0.20 11.67
CA VAL A 79 -3.48 0.65 12.75
C VAL A 79 -2.16 1.31 12.33
N PRO A 80 -2.22 2.50 11.69
CA PRO A 80 -1.02 3.19 11.19
C PRO A 80 0.01 3.54 12.29
N GLU A 81 -0.46 3.65 13.53
CA GLU A 81 0.36 4.00 14.71
C GLU A 81 1.07 2.79 15.33
N ALA A 82 0.65 1.56 14.99
CA ALA A 82 1.20 0.32 15.51
C ALA A 82 2.16 -0.30 14.49
N SER A 83 3.28 0.39 14.23
CA SER A 83 4.33 -0.15 13.35
C SER A 83 5.40 -0.85 14.18
N LEU A 84 5.57 -2.15 13.97
CA LEU A 84 6.76 -2.87 14.44
C LEU A 84 8.02 -2.36 13.71
N ASN A 85 9.18 -2.60 14.31
CA ASN A 85 10.43 -2.43 13.58
C ASN A 85 10.47 -3.44 12.40
N ILE A 86 11.32 -3.17 11.40
CA ILE A 86 11.37 -3.98 10.17
C ILE A 86 11.79 -5.42 10.47
N GLN A 87 12.70 -5.62 11.43
CA GLN A 87 13.26 -6.93 11.78
C GLN A 87 12.22 -7.84 12.43
N ASP A 88 11.51 -7.35 13.46
CA ASP A 88 10.44 -8.05 14.17
C ASP A 88 9.31 -8.40 13.20
N ARG A 89 8.96 -7.46 12.29
CA ARG A 89 7.97 -7.71 11.25
C ARG A 89 8.41 -8.84 10.32
N GLN A 90 9.66 -8.83 9.86
CA GLN A 90 10.21 -9.89 9.00
C GLN A 90 10.20 -11.24 9.73
N GLN A 91 10.62 -11.28 10.99
CA GLN A 91 10.60 -12.51 11.79
C GLN A 91 9.19 -13.08 11.96
N LEU A 92 8.19 -12.22 12.17
CA LEU A 92 6.79 -12.65 12.23
C LEU A 92 6.30 -13.20 10.90
N VAL A 93 6.59 -12.53 9.79
CA VAL A 93 6.25 -13.00 8.45
C VAL A 93 6.91 -14.35 8.16
N GLU A 94 8.20 -14.50 8.46
CA GLU A 94 8.92 -15.76 8.29
C GLU A 94 8.35 -16.89 9.16
N SER A 95 7.97 -16.60 10.40
CA SER A 95 7.35 -17.56 11.31
C SER A 95 6.00 -18.08 10.76
N LEU A 96 5.18 -17.18 10.21
CA LEU A 96 3.91 -17.54 9.58
C LEU A 96 4.12 -18.29 8.26
N GLN A 97 5.10 -17.90 7.45
CA GLN A 97 5.44 -18.63 6.22
C GLN A 97 5.96 -20.04 6.50
N LYS A 98 6.66 -20.24 7.61
CA LYS A 98 7.12 -21.56 8.09
C LYS A 98 6.04 -22.34 8.84
N HIS A 99 4.80 -21.86 8.88
CA HIS A 99 3.66 -22.54 9.52
C HIS A 99 3.84 -22.86 11.01
N VAL A 100 4.72 -22.15 11.73
CA VAL A 100 5.07 -22.44 13.13
C VAL A 100 3.84 -22.54 14.04
N VAL A 101 2.90 -21.61 13.89
CA VAL A 101 1.66 -21.59 14.69
C VAL A 101 0.76 -22.79 14.36
N VAL A 102 0.68 -23.16 13.09
CA VAL A 102 -0.14 -24.30 12.64
C VAL A 102 0.45 -25.60 13.15
N ASP A 103 1.77 -25.76 13.03
CA ASP A 103 2.50 -26.94 13.51
C ASP A 103 2.40 -27.09 15.03
N GLN A 104 2.48 -25.97 15.77
CA GLN A 104 2.24 -25.95 17.22
C GLN A 104 0.83 -26.45 17.55
N MET A 105 -0.21 -25.98 16.84
CA MET A 105 -1.57 -26.42 17.11
C MET A 105 -1.79 -27.89 16.74
N ALA A 106 -1.27 -28.33 15.60
CA ALA A 106 -1.31 -29.73 15.22
C ALA A 106 -0.57 -30.61 16.24
N HIS A 107 0.52 -30.13 16.84
CA HIS A 107 1.21 -30.85 17.90
C HIS A 107 0.34 -31.06 19.15
N LEU A 108 -0.38 -30.03 19.60
CA LEU A 108 -1.22 -30.11 20.79
C LEU A 108 -2.48 -30.97 20.60
N TYR A 109 -3.12 -30.86 19.43
CA TYR A 109 -4.43 -31.47 19.18
C TYR A 109 -4.38 -32.68 18.24
N GLY A 110 -3.19 -33.08 17.76
CA GLY A 110 -2.98 -34.14 16.77
C GLY A 110 -3.19 -33.67 15.33
N ALA A 111 -4.34 -33.08 15.03
CA ALA A 111 -4.62 -32.44 13.75
C ALA A 111 -5.16 -31.02 13.94
N LEU A 112 -4.96 -30.15 12.94
CA LEU A 112 -5.45 -28.77 12.98
C LEU A 112 -6.99 -28.70 13.09
N ALA A 113 -7.71 -29.61 12.43
CA ALA A 113 -9.17 -29.65 12.46
C ALA A 113 -9.75 -30.04 13.83
N ASP A 114 -8.95 -30.68 14.69
CA ASP A 114 -9.35 -31.09 16.04
C ASP A 114 -9.14 -29.96 17.06
N ALA A 115 -8.42 -28.89 16.68
CA ALA A 115 -8.23 -27.74 17.54
C ALA A 115 -9.57 -27.02 17.82
N PRO A 116 -9.71 -26.35 18.98
CA PRO A 116 -10.87 -25.56 19.32
C PRO A 116 -11.24 -24.57 18.21
N LEU A 117 -12.52 -24.54 17.82
CA LEU A 117 -13.00 -23.79 16.65
C LEU A 117 -12.76 -22.28 16.74
N ASN A 118 -12.73 -21.74 17.96
CA ASN A 118 -12.33 -20.35 18.19
C ASN A 118 -10.88 -20.12 17.75
N LEU A 119 -9.96 -21.01 18.11
CA LEU A 119 -8.55 -20.89 17.77
C LEU A 119 -8.33 -21.10 16.27
N LEU A 120 -8.98 -22.13 15.70
CA LEU A 120 -8.99 -22.39 14.28
C LEU A 120 -9.42 -21.15 13.49
N PHE A 121 -10.53 -20.52 13.89
CA PHE A 121 -11.00 -19.28 13.28
C PHE A 121 -9.96 -18.17 13.29
N HIS A 122 -9.31 -17.91 14.43
CA HIS A 122 -8.32 -16.82 14.53
C HIS A 122 -7.04 -17.10 13.74
N ILE A 123 -6.60 -18.37 13.66
CA ILE A 123 -5.46 -18.76 12.82
C ILE A 123 -5.77 -18.46 11.36
N PHE A 124 -6.90 -18.98 10.86
CA PHE A 124 -7.29 -18.76 9.47
C PHE A 124 -7.55 -17.29 9.15
N LEU A 125 -8.12 -16.54 10.10
CA LEU A 125 -8.29 -15.10 9.98
C LEU A 125 -6.94 -14.40 9.83
N LEU A 126 -5.95 -14.75 10.66
CA LEU A 126 -4.59 -14.19 10.60
C LEU A 126 -3.93 -14.41 9.23
N TYR A 127 -3.97 -15.66 8.73
CA TYR A 127 -3.41 -15.99 7.40
C TYR A 127 -4.14 -15.25 6.28
N TYR A 128 -5.47 -15.13 6.40
CA TYR A 128 -6.27 -14.43 5.40
C TYR A 128 -6.01 -12.93 5.37
N THR A 129 -5.99 -12.25 6.53
CA THR A 129 -5.74 -10.80 6.61
C THR A 129 -4.31 -10.43 6.27
N SER A 130 -3.35 -11.30 6.63
CA SER A 130 -1.92 -11.07 6.38
C SER A 130 -1.47 -11.56 5.00
N ARG A 131 -2.37 -12.02 4.14
CA ARG A 131 -2.03 -12.64 2.84
C ARG A 131 -1.13 -11.76 1.98
N ASP A 132 -1.36 -10.44 1.95
CA ASP A 132 -0.58 -9.52 1.12
C ASP A 132 0.88 -9.44 1.58
N ALA A 133 1.12 -9.60 2.89
CA ALA A 133 2.46 -9.71 3.46
C ALA A 133 3.09 -11.10 3.24
N LEU A 134 2.28 -12.15 3.13
CA LEU A 134 2.71 -13.54 2.96
C LEU A 134 2.92 -13.94 1.48
N GLN A 135 2.29 -13.25 0.53
CA GLN A 135 2.28 -13.52 -0.92
C GLN A 135 3.65 -13.44 -1.61
N ALA A 136 4.70 -12.96 -0.94
CA ALA A 136 6.05 -12.92 -1.50
C ALA A 136 6.69 -14.33 -1.71
N GLY A 137 6.05 -15.42 -1.28
CA GLY A 137 6.65 -16.78 -1.34
C GLY A 137 5.78 -17.94 -1.82
N THR A 138 4.44 -17.85 -1.79
CA THR A 138 3.56 -19.01 -2.11
C THR A 138 2.16 -18.54 -2.52
N ASP A 139 1.89 -18.47 -3.82
CA ASP A 139 0.60 -18.05 -4.40
C ASP A 139 -0.56 -19.08 -4.23
N GLY A 140 -0.43 -20.06 -3.33
CA GLY A 140 -1.44 -21.11 -3.15
C GLY A 140 -1.60 -21.69 -1.74
N SER A 141 -0.85 -21.22 -0.73
CA SER A 141 -0.86 -21.89 0.59
C SER A 141 -2.16 -21.66 1.37
N VAL A 142 -2.68 -20.42 1.41
CA VAL A 142 -3.83 -20.08 2.25
C VAL A 142 -5.11 -20.76 1.75
N LEU A 143 -5.43 -20.65 0.44
CA LEU A 143 -6.63 -21.27 -0.12
C LEU A 143 -6.62 -22.79 0.05
N GLN A 144 -5.47 -23.45 -0.17
CA GLN A 144 -5.32 -24.89 0.00
C GLN A 144 -5.57 -25.30 1.46
N GLN A 145 -4.99 -24.59 2.43
CA GLN A 145 -5.21 -24.86 3.85
C GLN A 145 -6.70 -24.74 4.24
N PHE A 146 -7.41 -23.75 3.69
CA PHE A 146 -8.85 -23.60 3.92
C PHE A 146 -9.63 -24.78 3.32
N SER A 147 -9.29 -25.20 2.11
CA SER A 147 -9.93 -26.33 1.42
C SER A 147 -9.73 -27.65 2.16
N ASP A 148 -8.48 -27.95 2.55
CA ASP A 148 -8.14 -29.18 3.27
C ASP A 148 -8.87 -29.24 4.62
N THR A 149 -8.91 -28.11 5.33
CA THR A 149 -9.61 -28.00 6.62
C THR A 149 -11.13 -28.09 6.46
N TYR A 150 -11.70 -27.51 5.40
CA TYR A 150 -13.15 -27.60 5.14
C TYR A 150 -13.61 -29.05 5.10
N HIS A 151 -12.87 -29.93 4.42
CA HIS A 151 -13.22 -31.34 4.29
C HIS A 151 -13.00 -32.15 5.56
N ALA A 152 -12.14 -31.69 6.47
CA ALA A 152 -11.89 -32.33 7.75
C ALA A 152 -12.87 -31.90 8.85
N LEU A 153 -13.61 -30.79 8.66
CA LEU A 153 -14.52 -30.25 9.68
C LEU A 153 -15.89 -30.95 9.68
N GLU A 154 -16.36 -31.28 10.89
CA GLU A 154 -17.71 -31.80 11.10
C GLU A 154 -18.73 -30.67 11.32
N PHE A 155 -19.59 -30.45 10.31
CA PHE A 155 -20.61 -29.40 10.36
C PHE A 155 -21.92 -29.82 11.03
N GLN A 156 -22.35 -31.08 10.83
CA GLN A 156 -23.70 -31.52 11.22
C GLN A 156 -23.93 -31.52 12.74
N GLY A 157 -22.92 -31.91 13.52
CA GLY A 157 -22.98 -31.94 14.98
C GLY A 157 -22.78 -30.58 15.68
N ARG A 158 -22.47 -29.51 14.93
CA ARG A 158 -22.00 -28.21 15.50
C ARG A 158 -22.75 -26.99 14.96
N GLN A 159 -24.06 -27.12 14.78
CA GLN A 159 -24.89 -26.11 14.10
C GLN A 159 -24.97 -24.76 14.83
N GLU A 160 -24.82 -24.76 16.15
CA GLU A 160 -24.88 -23.54 16.97
C GLU A 160 -23.51 -22.88 17.20
N ASP A 161 -22.42 -23.49 16.70
CA ASP A 161 -21.09 -22.96 16.92
C ASP A 161 -20.85 -21.69 16.10
N ARG A 162 -20.75 -20.57 16.82
CA ARG A 162 -20.52 -19.24 16.23
C ARG A 162 -19.21 -19.12 15.47
N PHE A 163 -18.17 -19.83 15.88
CA PHE A 163 -16.84 -19.74 15.27
C PHE A 163 -16.77 -20.60 14.01
N LEU A 164 -17.41 -21.77 14.01
CA LEU A 164 -17.55 -22.59 12.80
C LEU A 164 -18.35 -21.85 11.73
N LYS A 165 -19.45 -21.20 12.11
CA LYS A 165 -20.22 -20.34 11.20
C LYS A 165 -19.38 -19.18 10.64
N ARG A 166 -18.62 -18.48 11.50
CA ARG A 166 -17.75 -17.38 11.06
C ARG A 166 -16.63 -17.86 10.14
N TRP A 167 -16.07 -19.03 10.43
CA TRP A 167 -15.06 -19.64 9.57
C TRP A 167 -15.66 -20.03 8.21
N PHE A 168 -16.85 -20.63 8.19
CA PHE A 168 -17.59 -20.94 6.96
C PHE A 168 -17.87 -19.67 6.15
N ASP A 169 -18.42 -18.63 6.78
CA ASP A 169 -18.70 -17.35 6.15
C ASP A 169 -17.40 -16.73 5.57
N MET A 170 -16.28 -16.81 6.30
CA MET A 170 -14.98 -16.33 5.82
C MET A 170 -14.51 -17.11 4.59
N TYR A 171 -14.55 -18.44 4.63
CA TYR A 171 -14.10 -19.28 3.52
C TYR A 171 -14.96 -19.07 2.26
N VAL A 172 -16.28 -19.14 2.43
CA VAL A 172 -17.24 -19.11 1.32
C VAL A 172 -17.44 -17.70 0.78
N LEU A 173 -17.59 -16.69 1.64
CA LEU A 173 -17.94 -15.34 1.20
C LEU A 173 -16.73 -14.45 0.90
N ASN A 174 -15.55 -14.79 1.43
CA ASN A 174 -14.35 -13.97 1.27
C ASN A 174 -13.22 -14.73 0.55
N VAL A 175 -12.73 -15.84 1.10
CA VAL A 175 -11.54 -16.54 0.58
C VAL A 175 -11.73 -17.03 -0.86
N LEU A 176 -12.79 -17.81 -1.12
CA LEU A 176 -13.07 -18.34 -2.45
C LEU A 176 -13.36 -17.23 -3.48
N PRO A 177 -14.22 -16.25 -3.20
CA PRO A 177 -14.39 -15.07 -4.05
C PRO A 177 -13.10 -14.29 -4.30
N ASP A 178 -12.21 -14.16 -3.31
CA ASP A 178 -10.91 -13.49 -3.44
C ASP A 178 -9.92 -14.26 -4.33
N ALA A 179 -10.01 -15.58 -4.35
CA ALA A 179 -9.33 -16.42 -5.34
C ALA A 179 -10.00 -16.42 -6.73
N GLY A 180 -11.21 -15.86 -6.85
CA GLY A 180 -12.01 -15.88 -8.08
C GLY A 180 -12.81 -17.17 -8.29
N ASP A 181 -12.78 -18.11 -7.34
CA ASP A 181 -13.48 -19.38 -7.42
C ASP A 181 -14.92 -19.27 -6.86
N PHE A 182 -15.76 -18.55 -7.60
CA PHE A 182 -17.17 -18.43 -7.27
C PHE A 182 -17.93 -19.75 -7.47
N ALA A 183 -17.47 -20.62 -8.37
CA ALA A 183 -18.16 -21.88 -8.66
C ALA A 183 -18.16 -22.80 -7.43
N THR A 184 -16.98 -22.98 -6.82
CA THR A 184 -16.85 -23.75 -5.57
C THR A 184 -17.60 -23.08 -4.42
N ALA A 185 -17.56 -21.74 -4.33
CA ALA A 185 -18.30 -21.02 -3.30
C ALA A 185 -19.82 -21.26 -3.37
N PHE A 186 -20.40 -21.23 -4.58
CA PHE A 186 -21.82 -21.55 -4.78
C PHE A 186 -22.11 -23.02 -4.48
N ALA A 187 -21.28 -23.95 -4.96
CA ALA A 187 -21.47 -25.38 -4.70
C ALA A 187 -21.46 -25.70 -3.19
N ILE A 188 -20.54 -25.10 -2.42
CA ILE A 188 -20.47 -25.25 -0.97
C ILE A 188 -21.69 -24.60 -0.29
N ALA A 189 -22.07 -23.39 -0.70
CA ALA A 189 -23.23 -22.70 -0.14
C ALA A 189 -24.53 -23.46 -0.40
N GLU A 190 -24.66 -24.17 -1.52
CA GLU A 190 -25.85 -24.95 -1.85
C GLU A 190 -25.86 -26.33 -1.17
N SER A 191 -24.71 -26.99 -1.05
CA SER A 191 -24.58 -28.34 -0.48
C SER A 191 -24.54 -28.36 1.05
N ASN A 192 -23.99 -27.33 1.70
CA ASN A 192 -23.92 -27.27 3.15
C ASN A 192 -25.27 -26.84 3.74
N THR A 193 -26.05 -27.79 4.23
CA THR A 193 -27.39 -27.53 4.78
C THR A 193 -27.40 -26.83 6.14
N VAL A 194 -26.25 -26.77 6.83
CA VAL A 194 -26.15 -26.22 8.19
C VAL A 194 -25.97 -24.70 8.16
N PHE A 195 -25.00 -24.22 7.40
CA PHE A 195 -24.64 -22.79 7.33
C PHE A 195 -24.90 -22.15 5.97
N GLY A 196 -25.09 -22.98 4.93
CA GLY A 196 -25.41 -22.53 3.58
C GLY A 196 -26.88 -22.17 3.38
N GLY A 197 -27.38 -22.45 2.18
CA GLY A 197 -28.74 -22.19 1.74
C GLY A 197 -28.95 -20.79 1.15
N ALA A 198 -30.22 -20.39 1.03
CA ALA A 198 -30.63 -19.23 0.26
C ALA A 198 -29.97 -17.91 0.71
N LEU A 199 -29.74 -17.73 2.01
CA LEU A 199 -29.11 -16.53 2.56
C LEU A 199 -27.63 -16.43 2.14
N ALA A 200 -26.87 -17.53 2.25
CA ALA A 200 -25.47 -17.58 1.85
C ALA A 200 -25.33 -17.35 0.33
N VAL A 201 -26.18 -18.00 -0.47
CA VAL A 201 -26.23 -17.81 -1.93
C VAL A 201 -26.58 -16.37 -2.30
N ALA A 202 -27.53 -15.73 -1.61
CA ALA A 202 -27.88 -14.34 -1.85
C ALA A 202 -26.71 -13.39 -1.58
N LYS A 203 -25.99 -13.59 -0.46
CA LYS A 203 -24.77 -12.85 -0.15
C LYS A 203 -23.68 -13.07 -1.19
N LEU A 204 -23.47 -14.31 -1.63
CA LEU A 204 -22.48 -14.62 -2.68
C LEU A 204 -22.79 -13.90 -4.00
N LYS A 205 -24.05 -13.85 -4.41
CA LYS A 205 -24.48 -13.08 -5.60
C LYS A 205 -24.17 -11.60 -5.45
N GLU A 206 -24.40 -11.04 -4.26
CA GLU A 206 -24.05 -9.65 -3.96
C GLU A 206 -22.53 -9.42 -4.05
N VAL A 207 -21.73 -10.29 -3.43
CA VAL A 207 -20.26 -10.23 -3.48
C VAL A 207 -19.76 -10.32 -4.92
N GLN A 208 -20.26 -11.28 -5.70
CA GLN A 208 -19.90 -11.43 -7.12
C GLN A 208 -20.23 -10.18 -7.93
N ARG A 209 -21.40 -9.58 -7.70
CA ARG A 209 -21.81 -8.34 -8.35
C ARG A 209 -20.87 -7.19 -8.00
N LEU A 210 -20.55 -7.00 -6.72
CA LEU A 210 -19.66 -5.93 -6.26
C LEU A 210 -18.26 -6.09 -6.85
N LYS A 211 -17.72 -7.31 -6.87
CA LYS A 211 -16.42 -7.60 -7.49
C LYS A 211 -16.40 -7.31 -8.98
N THR A 212 -17.42 -7.75 -9.70
CA THR A 212 -17.55 -7.50 -11.14
C THR A 212 -17.60 -5.99 -11.42
N GLN A 213 -18.34 -5.23 -10.61
CA GLN A 213 -18.41 -3.76 -10.71
C GLN A 213 -17.04 -3.11 -10.42
N GLN A 214 -16.33 -3.56 -9.39
CA GLN A 214 -15.01 -3.06 -9.04
C GLN A 214 -13.98 -3.35 -10.14
N GLU A 215 -14.01 -4.55 -10.74
CA GLU A 215 -13.12 -4.91 -11.83
C GLU A 215 -13.41 -4.09 -13.09
N GLN A 216 -14.69 -3.89 -13.43
CA GLN A 216 -15.09 -3.02 -14.54
C GLN A 216 -14.65 -1.57 -14.30
N ALA A 217 -14.81 -1.05 -13.09
CA ALA A 217 -14.35 0.30 -12.72
C ALA A 217 -12.83 0.42 -12.83
N ARG A 218 -12.07 -0.59 -12.37
CA ARG A 218 -10.61 -0.64 -12.47
C ARG A 218 -10.15 -0.69 -13.93
N LYS A 219 -10.77 -1.53 -14.76
CA LYS A 219 -10.49 -1.61 -16.21
C LYS A 219 -10.80 -0.28 -16.91
N LYS A 220 -11.90 0.40 -16.55
CA LYS A 220 -12.25 1.71 -17.10
C LYS A 220 -11.22 2.78 -16.70
N ALA A 221 -10.83 2.83 -15.42
CA ALA A 221 -9.81 3.76 -14.93
C ALA A 221 -8.44 3.54 -15.59
N GLN A 222 -8.02 2.29 -15.79
CA GLN A 222 -6.78 1.96 -16.50
C GLN A 222 -6.84 2.38 -17.98
N LYS A 223 -7.96 2.12 -18.68
CA LYS A 223 -8.15 2.58 -20.07
C LYS A 223 -8.11 4.10 -20.18
N GLU A 224 -8.70 4.81 -19.23
CA GLU A 224 -8.69 6.28 -19.20
C GLU A 224 -7.27 6.83 -18.94
N LEU A 225 -6.52 6.21 -18.02
CA LEU A 225 -5.12 6.56 -17.77
C LEU A 225 -4.27 6.38 -19.03
N HIS A 226 -4.34 5.21 -19.67
CA HIS A 226 -3.61 4.94 -20.91
C HIS A 226 -4.02 5.86 -22.06
N ALA A 227 -5.31 6.16 -22.20
CA ALA A 227 -5.78 7.11 -23.21
C ALA A 227 -5.24 8.52 -22.97
N ARG A 228 -5.13 8.94 -21.70
CA ARG A 228 -4.58 10.24 -21.32
C ARG A 228 -3.07 10.30 -21.60
N GLU A 229 -2.33 9.24 -21.27
CA GLU A 229 -0.89 9.13 -21.57
C GLU A 229 -0.63 9.13 -23.08
N ALA A 230 -1.43 8.39 -23.87
CA ALA A 230 -1.32 8.37 -25.32
C ALA A 230 -1.58 9.76 -25.95
N ARG A 231 -2.59 10.48 -25.46
CA ARG A 231 -2.89 11.86 -25.91
C ARG A 231 -1.76 12.82 -25.56
N ALA A 232 -1.17 12.70 -24.37
CA ALA A 232 -0.03 13.53 -23.97
C ALA A 232 1.18 13.30 -24.89
N ARG A 233 1.52 12.04 -25.18
CA ARG A 233 2.62 11.70 -26.10
C ARG A 233 2.37 12.19 -27.53
N ALA A 234 1.14 12.08 -28.03
CA ALA A 234 0.79 12.58 -29.36
C ALA A 234 0.91 14.11 -29.45
N ALA A 235 0.53 14.84 -28.38
CA ALA A 235 0.67 16.29 -28.32
C ALA A 235 2.15 16.72 -28.26
N GLU A 236 3.00 16.01 -27.52
CA GLU A 236 4.45 16.26 -27.50
C GLU A 236 5.08 16.04 -28.89
N GLN A 237 4.73 14.95 -29.58
CA GLN A 237 5.25 14.68 -30.93
C GLN A 237 4.81 15.73 -31.96
N GLU A 238 3.59 16.24 -31.87
CA GLU A 238 3.13 17.31 -32.77
C GLU A 238 3.84 18.63 -32.47
N GLN A 239 4.07 18.96 -31.19
CA GLN A 239 4.84 20.13 -30.82
C GLN A 239 6.29 20.05 -31.32
N GLU A 240 6.94 18.90 -31.20
CA GLU A 240 8.28 18.67 -31.76
C GLU A 240 8.30 18.85 -33.28
N ARG A 241 7.25 18.41 -33.98
CA ARG A 241 7.11 18.61 -35.43
C ARG A 241 6.94 20.07 -35.81
N ILE A 242 6.14 20.82 -35.07
CA ILE A 242 5.95 22.26 -35.28
C ILE A 242 7.28 23.00 -35.03
N ASP A 243 7.94 22.72 -33.92
CA ASP A 243 9.23 23.31 -33.58
C ASP A 243 10.32 22.98 -34.61
N ALA A 244 10.36 21.75 -35.13
CA ALA A 244 11.28 21.34 -36.19
C ALA A 244 11.01 22.10 -37.50
N ARG A 245 9.73 22.28 -37.87
CA ARG A 245 9.34 23.08 -39.04
C ARG A 245 9.75 24.55 -38.86
N GLU A 246 9.49 25.16 -37.72
CA GLU A 246 9.91 26.53 -37.45
C GLU A 246 11.43 26.72 -37.50
N ARG A 247 12.20 25.79 -36.92
CA ARG A 247 13.67 25.80 -37.01
C ARG A 247 14.15 25.71 -38.45
N SER A 248 13.53 24.85 -39.26
CA SER A 248 13.86 24.70 -40.68
C SER A 248 13.56 25.97 -41.50
N LEU A 249 12.44 26.65 -41.21
CA LEU A 249 12.06 27.91 -41.86
C LEU A 249 13.01 29.04 -41.47
N LYS A 250 13.37 29.16 -40.18
CA LYS A 250 14.37 30.13 -39.69
C LYS A 250 15.74 29.89 -40.34
N TYR A 251 16.14 28.63 -40.49
CA TYR A 251 17.40 28.29 -41.15
C TYR A 251 17.41 28.70 -42.63
N ARG A 252 16.33 28.43 -43.38
CA ARG A 252 16.18 28.89 -44.78
C ARG A 252 16.19 30.41 -44.90
N SER A 253 15.47 31.11 -44.02
CA SER A 253 15.45 32.57 -43.96
C SER A 253 16.85 33.16 -43.72
N MET A 254 17.61 32.61 -42.77
CA MET A 254 18.99 33.09 -42.52
C MET A 254 19.93 32.81 -43.69
N GLN A 255 19.77 31.69 -44.41
CA GLN A 255 20.55 31.44 -45.62
C GLN A 255 20.23 32.43 -46.74
N GLN A 256 18.96 32.80 -46.91
CA GLN A 256 18.57 33.84 -47.88
C GLN A 256 19.15 35.21 -47.51
N ILE A 257 19.10 35.60 -46.24
CA ILE A 257 19.71 36.86 -45.76
C ILE A 257 21.23 36.88 -46.00
N ARG A 258 21.92 35.75 -45.80
CA ARG A 258 23.36 35.64 -46.11
C ARG A 258 23.66 35.74 -47.60
N ALA A 259 22.82 35.16 -48.45
CA ALA A 259 22.97 35.24 -49.90
C ALA A 259 22.72 36.67 -50.41
N GLU A 260 21.76 37.40 -49.82
CA GLU A 260 21.50 38.80 -50.14
C GLU A 260 22.63 39.73 -49.67
N GLN A 261 23.21 39.47 -48.50
CA GLN A 261 24.36 40.23 -47.99
C GLN A 261 25.64 40.01 -48.82
N GLN A 262 25.89 38.79 -49.30
CA GLN A 262 27.02 38.52 -50.22
C GLN A 262 26.79 39.11 -51.62
N SER A 263 25.55 39.42 -51.99
CA SER A 263 25.21 40.02 -53.28
C SER A 263 25.21 41.56 -53.26
N GLN A 264 25.44 42.19 -52.10
CA GLN A 264 25.44 43.66 -51.93
C GLN A 264 26.80 44.27 -51.52
N GLU A 265 27.91 43.54 -51.60
CA GLU A 265 29.26 44.14 -51.44
C GLU A 265 29.84 44.62 -52.78
N PRO A 266 30.07 45.94 -52.99
CA PRO A 266 30.90 46.45 -54.08
C PRO A 266 32.40 46.40 -53.71
N PRO A 267 33.33 46.36 -54.69
CA PRO A 267 34.76 46.29 -54.42
C PRO A 267 35.35 47.70 -54.22
N SER A 268 35.92 47.96 -53.04
CA SER A 268 36.78 49.15 -52.80
C SER A 268 37.86 48.74 -51.79
N SER A 269 39.09 48.46 -52.24
CA SER A 269 40.20 49.39 -52.57
C SER A 269 41.11 49.67 -51.38
N ALA A 270 42.42 49.57 -51.65
CA ALA A 270 43.54 49.71 -50.74
C ALA A 270 43.62 51.03 -49.97
N GLY A 271 44.18 50.98 -48.76
CA GLY A 271 44.65 52.11 -47.97
C GLY A 271 45.58 51.62 -46.86
N GLY A 272 46.85 52.04 -46.91
CA GLY A 272 47.96 51.54 -46.09
C GLY A 272 48.01 52.01 -44.63
N PRO A 273 49.11 51.69 -43.91
CA PRO A 273 49.23 51.69 -42.45
C PRO A 273 49.65 53.05 -41.87
N GLY A 274 49.29 53.32 -40.61
CA GLY A 274 49.71 54.53 -39.89
C GLY A 274 49.51 54.43 -38.37
N ASP A 275 50.57 54.74 -37.64
CA ASP A 275 50.83 54.55 -36.22
C ASP A 275 49.86 55.19 -35.20
N ALA A 276 49.66 54.48 -34.08
CA ALA A 276 49.61 54.88 -32.64
C ALA A 276 48.89 56.20 -32.19
N PRO A 277 48.29 56.27 -30.96
CA PRO A 277 48.73 55.60 -29.74
C PRO A 277 47.67 54.83 -28.93
N ALA A 278 48.18 53.76 -28.32
CA ALA A 278 47.52 52.89 -27.37
C ALA A 278 47.44 53.54 -25.99
N ALA A 279 46.25 54.00 -25.57
CA ALA A 279 45.91 54.16 -24.14
C ALA A 279 44.42 54.47 -23.87
N ALA A 280 43.66 55.05 -24.81
CA ALA A 280 42.27 55.46 -24.57
C ALA A 280 41.19 54.42 -24.95
N LEU A 281 41.56 53.36 -25.69
CA LEU A 281 40.61 52.44 -26.35
C LEU A 281 40.10 51.27 -25.49
N THR A 282 40.67 51.03 -24.29
CA THR A 282 40.29 49.90 -23.44
C THR A 282 39.05 50.19 -22.59
N LEU A 283 38.94 51.40 -22.02
CA LEU A 283 37.83 51.74 -21.11
C LEU A 283 36.51 51.96 -21.86
N GLN A 284 36.56 52.56 -23.06
CA GLN A 284 35.40 52.69 -23.94
C GLN A 284 34.90 51.32 -24.45
N ARG A 285 35.79 50.42 -24.87
CA ARG A 285 35.40 49.05 -25.28
C ARG A 285 34.81 48.23 -24.15
N ILE A 286 35.33 48.36 -22.92
CA ILE A 286 34.78 47.68 -21.75
C ILE A 286 33.39 48.23 -21.40
N ARG A 287 33.21 49.56 -21.48
CA ARG A 287 31.92 50.21 -21.25
C ARG A 287 30.87 49.81 -22.28
N GLU A 288 31.24 49.68 -23.54
CA GLU A 288 30.35 49.22 -24.62
C GLU A 288 30.01 47.73 -24.49
N ARG A 289 30.95 46.88 -24.07
CA ARG A 289 30.67 45.47 -23.77
C ARG A 289 29.76 45.31 -22.57
N LEU A 290 29.98 46.05 -21.48
CA LEU A 290 29.09 46.05 -20.32
C LEU A 290 27.70 46.58 -20.66
N ARG A 291 27.61 47.61 -21.51
CA ARG A 291 26.33 48.13 -22.00
C ARG A 291 25.62 47.08 -22.86
N CYS A 292 26.34 46.34 -23.71
CA CYS A 292 25.77 45.22 -24.46
C CYS A 292 25.29 44.10 -23.54
N TYR A 293 26.09 43.67 -22.55
CA TYR A 293 25.67 42.64 -21.58
C TYR A 293 24.47 43.08 -20.73
N TYR A 294 24.39 44.36 -20.37
CA TYR A 294 23.25 44.93 -19.65
C TYR A 294 21.99 45.01 -20.53
N VAL A 295 22.13 45.38 -21.81
CA VAL A 295 20.99 45.39 -22.75
C VAL A 295 20.55 43.96 -23.09
N LEU A 296 21.48 43.01 -23.22
CA LEU A 296 21.20 41.60 -23.46
C LEU A 296 20.52 40.94 -22.24
N SER A 297 20.97 41.26 -21.02
CA SER A 297 20.33 40.74 -19.79
C SER A 297 18.97 41.40 -19.54
N LYS A 298 18.83 42.71 -19.78
CA LYS A 298 17.56 43.43 -19.65
C LYS A 298 16.54 42.97 -20.68
N ASN A 299 16.96 42.63 -21.90
CA ASN A 299 16.09 42.03 -22.90
C ASN A 299 15.80 40.56 -22.60
N GLY A 300 16.79 39.75 -22.19
CA GLY A 300 16.57 38.35 -21.82
C GLY A 300 15.62 38.17 -20.64
N VAL A 301 15.71 39.05 -19.62
CA VAL A 301 14.77 39.07 -18.50
C VAL A 301 13.39 39.56 -18.95
N LYS A 302 13.28 40.53 -19.88
CA LYS A 302 11.97 40.97 -20.40
C LYS A 302 11.30 39.90 -21.27
N THR A 303 12.05 39.16 -22.08
CA THR A 303 11.51 38.15 -23.00
C THR A 303 11.13 36.86 -22.27
N HIS A 304 11.83 36.50 -21.19
CA HIS A 304 11.52 35.31 -20.38
C HIS A 304 10.82 35.61 -19.04
N SER A 305 10.62 36.89 -18.68
CA SER A 305 9.78 37.31 -17.54
C SER A 305 8.39 36.66 -17.53
N PRO A 306 7.62 36.61 -18.63
CA PRO A 306 6.32 35.94 -18.61
C PRO A 306 6.44 34.43 -18.39
N VAL A 307 7.52 33.79 -18.84
CA VAL A 307 7.75 32.34 -18.64
C VAL A 307 8.16 32.06 -17.19
N LEU A 308 9.05 32.87 -16.60
CA LEU A 308 9.42 32.77 -15.18
C LEU A 308 8.23 33.06 -14.26
N LEU A 309 7.43 34.07 -14.59
CA LEU A 309 6.19 34.38 -13.88
C LEU A 309 5.19 33.22 -14.00
N ALA A 310 5.04 32.64 -15.19
CA ALA A 310 4.19 31.47 -15.42
C ALA A 310 4.65 30.25 -14.62
N VAL A 311 5.96 29.98 -14.51
CA VAL A 311 6.49 28.88 -13.69
C VAL A 311 6.24 29.11 -12.20
N VAL A 312 6.43 30.34 -11.70
CA VAL A 312 6.14 30.69 -10.29
C VAL A 312 4.63 30.59 -10.00
N VAL A 313 3.78 31.07 -10.91
CA VAL A 313 2.32 30.93 -10.81
C VAL A 313 1.90 29.47 -10.88
N LEU A 314 2.52 28.65 -11.74
CA LEU A 314 2.26 27.21 -11.83
C LEU A 314 2.66 26.48 -10.55
N LEU A 315 3.81 26.82 -9.96
CA LEU A 315 4.24 26.28 -8.66
C LEU A 315 3.29 26.68 -7.53
N LEU A 316 2.81 27.93 -7.51
CA LEU A 316 1.81 28.40 -6.55
C LEU A 316 0.46 27.70 -6.74
N ILE A 317 -0.02 27.53 -7.98
CA ILE A 317 -1.27 26.83 -8.29
C ILE A 317 -1.15 25.35 -7.94
N CYS A 318 -0.04 24.68 -8.27
CA CYS A 318 0.22 23.29 -7.87
C CYS A 318 0.27 23.15 -6.34
N GLY A 319 0.93 24.07 -5.63
CA GLY A 319 0.96 24.11 -4.17
C GLY A 319 -0.43 24.32 -3.55
N LEU A 320 -1.23 25.23 -4.12
CA LEU A 320 -2.60 25.49 -3.69
C LEU A 320 -3.55 24.33 -4.01
N LEU A 321 -3.39 23.64 -5.13
CA LEU A 321 -4.17 22.45 -5.51
C LEU A 321 -3.83 21.25 -4.64
N LEU A 322 -2.55 21.04 -4.31
CA LEU A 322 -2.12 19.99 -3.38
C LEU A 322 -2.66 20.24 -1.96
N ARG A 323 -2.63 21.50 -1.49
CA ARG A 323 -3.24 21.90 -0.21
C ARG A 323 -4.77 21.78 -0.24
N ARG A 324 -5.45 22.24 -1.30
CA ARG A 324 -6.91 22.12 -1.45
C ARG A 324 -7.35 20.65 -1.55
N ARG A 325 -6.60 19.78 -2.23
CA ARG A 325 -6.88 18.33 -2.26
C ARG A 325 -6.73 17.69 -0.88
N LYS A 326 -5.69 18.04 -0.11
CA LYS A 326 -5.54 17.58 1.29
C LYS A 326 -6.69 18.08 2.19
N ILE A 327 -7.13 19.32 2.03
CA ILE A 327 -8.23 19.89 2.82
C ILE A 327 -9.58 19.24 2.44
N ASN A 328 -9.88 19.09 1.14
CA ASN A 328 -11.09 18.41 0.68
C ASN A 328 -11.12 16.93 1.07
N PHE A 329 -9.99 16.23 1.06
CA PHE A 329 -9.92 14.84 1.53
C PHE A 329 -10.15 14.77 3.04
N ARG A 330 -9.54 15.66 3.82
CA ARG A 330 -9.73 15.72 5.28
C ARG A 330 -11.15 16.11 5.68
N GLN A 331 -11.80 17.01 4.93
CA GLN A 331 -13.22 17.35 5.12
C GLN A 331 -14.14 16.21 4.71
N ARG A 332 -13.92 15.55 3.56
CA ARG A 332 -14.69 14.37 3.15
C ARG A 332 -14.56 13.23 4.14
N VAL A 333 -13.36 12.94 4.64
CA VAL A 333 -13.14 11.93 5.68
C VAL A 333 -13.82 12.32 7.00
N LYS A 334 -13.75 13.60 7.40
CA LYS A 334 -14.44 14.09 8.60
C LYS A 334 -15.97 14.04 8.46
N GLU A 335 -16.51 14.31 7.28
CA GLU A 335 -17.94 14.22 7.00
C GLU A 335 -18.42 12.77 6.90
N THR A 336 -17.64 11.87 6.29
CA THR A 336 -17.92 10.42 6.25
C THR A 336 -17.86 9.82 7.66
N LEU A 337 -16.89 10.21 8.49
CA LEU A 337 -16.83 9.81 9.89
C LEU A 337 -18.01 10.38 10.69
N ARG A 338 -18.40 11.64 10.46
CA ARG A 338 -19.54 12.25 11.15
C ARG A 338 -20.88 11.64 10.73
N MET A 339 -21.03 11.19 9.48
CA MET A 339 -22.21 10.43 9.05
C MET A 339 -22.19 9.00 9.60
N ALA A 340 -21.04 8.32 9.59
CA ALA A 340 -20.91 6.97 10.14
C ALA A 340 -21.23 6.94 11.64
N PHE A 341 -20.73 7.89 12.43
CA PHE A 341 -21.03 8.00 13.86
C PHE A 341 -22.48 8.45 14.15
N LYS A 342 -23.15 9.16 13.24
CA LYS A 342 -24.56 9.53 13.40
C LYS A 342 -25.51 8.36 13.15
N VAL A 343 -25.06 7.34 12.41
CA VAL A 343 -25.81 6.08 12.20
C VAL A 343 -25.60 5.09 13.35
N THR A 344 -24.58 5.28 14.20
CA THR A 344 -24.32 4.39 15.36
C THR A 344 -25.03 4.84 16.64
N TYR A 345 -25.75 5.96 16.61
CA TYR A 345 -26.47 6.52 17.77
C TYR A 345 -28.00 6.58 17.57
N LEU A 346 -28.50 5.99 16.48
CA LEU A 346 -29.88 5.56 16.27
C LEU A 346 -29.87 4.04 16.22
#